data_AF-A0A815BHG0-F1
#
_entry.id   AF-A0A815BHG0-F1
#
_cell.length_a   1.000
_cell.length_b   1.000
_cell.length_c   1.000
_cell.angle_alpha   90.00
_cell.angle_beta   90.00
_cell.angle_gamma   90.00
#
_symmetry.space_group_name_H-M   'P 1'
#
loop_
_entity.id
_entity.type
_entity.pdbx_description
1 polymer ?
#
loop_
_entity_poly.entity_id
_entity_poly.type
_entity_poly.pdbx_seq_one_letter_code
_entity_poly.pdbx_strand_id
1 'polypeptide(L)'
;MLEQCFVEKKMLSIPTGYTYQLDTMDEHHLLSSREQIFVDQTGKHALTKQNHPYLTQQEPSALNIDLQVTLKPAKSSTEHTICQSNLKYIYWSLKQMLVHHSSTGCNLRPGDLIGTGTISGPTPDSCGSLLEIIWRGTKPLQLDENTTRKFLEDGDTIKMTSVFIDCRVEEKLNKDCSCDCF
;
A
#
# COMPACT_ATOMS: atom_id res chain seq x y z
N MET A 1 19.77 3.87 -53.93
CA MET A 1 20.60 4.43 -52.85
C MET A 1 19.79 4.27 -51.57
N LEU A 2 19.96 3.18 -50.80
CA LEU A 2 20.95 3.02 -49.70
C LEU A 2 20.91 4.25 -48.75
N GLU A 3 20.70 4.18 -47.44
CA GLU A 3 20.71 3.10 -46.45
C GLU A 3 19.97 3.54 -45.16
N GLN A 4 19.72 2.59 -44.26
CA GLN A 4 19.05 2.71 -42.95
C GLN A 4 19.88 3.46 -41.89
N CYS A 5 19.21 3.99 -40.85
CA CYS A 5 19.68 3.84 -39.47
C CYS A 5 18.50 3.91 -38.47
N PHE A 6 18.43 2.94 -37.55
CA PHE A 6 17.37 2.67 -36.57
C PHE A 6 17.88 2.98 -35.15
N VAL A 7 16.96 3.30 -34.23
CA VAL A 7 17.08 3.49 -32.75
C VAL A 7 17.78 4.82 -32.32
N GLU A 8 17.25 5.68 -31.44
CA GLU A 8 16.76 5.42 -30.08
C GLU A 8 15.86 6.54 -29.50
N LYS A 9 15.09 6.20 -28.46
CA LYS A 9 14.10 7.00 -27.70
C LYS A 9 14.53 8.44 -27.35
N LYS A 10 13.64 9.41 -27.59
CA LYS A 10 13.38 10.57 -26.71
C LYS A 10 11.94 11.07 -26.93
N MET A 11 11.01 10.69 -26.05
CA MET A 11 10.53 11.53 -24.94
C MET A 11 9.49 12.56 -25.42
N LEU A 12 8.23 12.11 -25.57
CA LEU A 12 7.08 13.00 -25.48
C LEU A 12 6.78 13.21 -23.99
N SER A 13 6.97 14.44 -23.57
CA SER A 13 6.89 14.96 -22.21
C SER A 13 5.47 14.87 -21.63
N ILE A 14 5.32 14.19 -20.50
CA ILE A 14 4.34 14.55 -19.48
C ILE A 14 5.15 15.08 -18.29
N PRO A 15 4.95 16.33 -17.85
CA PRO A 15 5.81 16.97 -16.87
C PRO A 15 5.41 16.51 -15.46
N THR A 16 5.93 15.37 -15.04
CA THR A 16 5.98 14.99 -13.62
C THR A 16 7.36 14.43 -13.35
N GLY A 17 8.27 15.32 -12.95
CA GLY A 17 9.69 15.05 -12.68
C GLY A 17 9.92 14.26 -11.39
N TYR A 18 9.29 13.10 -11.25
CA TYR A 18 9.51 12.19 -10.13
C TYR A 18 10.00 10.85 -10.66
N THR A 19 11.19 10.44 -10.25
CA THR A 19 11.69 9.07 -10.40
C THR A 19 11.77 8.43 -9.02
N TYR A 20 11.26 7.21 -8.90
CA TYR A 20 11.31 6.43 -7.67
C TYR A 20 12.65 5.71 -7.61
N GLN A 21 13.51 6.06 -6.65
CA GLN A 21 14.66 5.24 -6.26
C GLN A 21 14.29 4.53 -4.95
N LEU A 22 14.15 3.21 -5.02
CA LEU A 22 14.08 2.34 -3.84
C LEU A 22 15.53 1.98 -3.48
N ASP A 23 16.16 2.82 -2.66
CA ASP A 23 17.43 2.44 -2.07
C ASP A 23 17.16 1.41 -0.96
N THR A 24 17.53 0.17 -1.23
CA THR A 24 17.58 -0.90 -0.22
C THR A 24 18.67 -0.58 0.79
N MET A 25 18.36 -0.32 2.07
CA MET A 25 19.36 -0.42 3.15
C MET A 25 18.78 -0.45 4.58
N ASP A 26 19.20 -1.52 5.28
CA ASP A 26 19.26 -1.86 6.71
C ASP A 26 18.11 -1.60 7.71
N GLU A 27 17.67 -2.69 8.34
CA GLU A 27 16.51 -2.82 9.24
C GLU A 27 16.68 -2.22 10.65
N HIS A 28 17.89 -1.80 11.06
CA HIS A 28 18.13 -1.48 12.48
C HIS A 28 17.87 -0.02 12.91
N HIS A 29 17.42 0.87 12.03
CA HIS A 29 17.25 2.31 12.36
C HIS A 29 15.82 2.85 12.27
N LEU A 30 14.80 1.99 12.25
CA LEU A 30 13.45 2.32 11.74
C LEU A 30 12.47 3.02 12.70
N LEU A 31 12.80 3.28 13.97
CA LEU A 31 11.75 3.60 14.97
C LEU A 31 11.77 4.99 15.62
N SER A 32 12.70 5.89 15.31
CA SER A 32 12.77 7.19 16.01
C SER A 32 12.35 8.41 15.18
N SER A 33 12.56 8.40 13.86
CA SER A 33 12.37 9.62 13.05
C SER A 33 11.92 9.25 11.65
N ARG A 34 10.61 9.08 11.43
CA ARG A 34 10.07 8.87 10.08
C ARG A 34 8.94 9.85 9.78
N GLU A 35 9.33 11.11 9.62
CA GLU A 35 8.76 11.87 8.51
C GLU A 35 9.14 11.11 7.23
N GLN A 36 8.16 10.76 6.39
CA GLN A 36 8.46 10.24 5.07
C GLN A 36 9.10 11.38 4.26
N ILE A 37 10.43 11.41 4.19
CA ILE A 37 11.15 12.36 3.37
C ILE A 37 11.05 11.87 1.93
N PHE A 38 10.14 12.47 1.17
CA PHE A 38 10.14 12.38 -0.29
C PHE A 38 11.23 13.34 -0.80
N VAL A 39 12.22 12.81 -1.52
CA VAL A 39 13.33 13.60 -2.08
C VAL A 39 13.08 13.81 -3.56
N ASP A 40 13.07 15.06 -4.04
CA ASP A 40 13.06 15.36 -5.47
C ASP A 40 14.48 15.23 -6.07
N GLN A 41 14.59 15.14 -7.39
CA GLN A 41 15.88 15.00 -8.10
C GLN A 41 16.82 16.22 -7.94
N THR A 42 16.43 17.27 -7.24
CA THR A 42 17.24 18.47 -6.98
C THR A 42 17.77 18.54 -5.55
N GLY A 43 17.51 17.53 -4.72
CA GLY A 43 17.94 17.51 -3.31
C GLY A 43 17.24 18.58 -2.46
N LYS A 44 16.14 19.16 -2.95
CA LYS A 44 15.30 20.08 -2.20
C LYS A 44 14.07 19.32 -1.72
N HIS A 45 13.96 19.20 -0.41
CA HIS A 45 12.84 18.68 0.37
C HIS A 45 11.51 18.78 -0.40
N ALA A 46 10.97 17.65 -0.85
CA ALA A 46 9.68 17.64 -1.53
C ALA A 46 8.59 17.96 -0.50
N LEU A 47 8.02 19.16 -0.60
CA LEU A 47 6.77 19.63 0.01
C LEU A 47 6.26 18.80 1.20
N THR A 48 6.91 18.87 2.36
CA THR A 48 6.25 18.60 3.64
C THR A 48 5.32 19.77 3.93
N LYS A 49 4.14 19.78 3.29
CA LYS A 49 3.08 20.71 3.71
C LYS A 49 2.72 20.34 5.14
N GLN A 50 3.10 21.20 6.08
CA GLN A 50 2.75 21.02 7.48
C GLN A 50 1.24 20.85 7.62
N ASN A 51 0.83 19.79 8.32
CA ASN A 51 -0.57 19.53 8.61
C ASN A 51 -1.18 20.68 9.43
N HIS A 52 -2.48 20.90 9.28
CA HIS A 52 -3.18 21.87 10.12
C HIS A 52 -3.10 21.43 11.60
N PRO A 53 -2.95 22.35 12.57
CA PRO A 53 -2.79 22.02 13.99
C PRO A 53 -3.72 20.97 14.59
N TYR A 54 -5.00 20.92 14.19
CA TYR A 54 -5.95 19.94 14.73
C TYR A 54 -5.72 18.50 14.22
N LEU A 55 -4.92 18.32 13.16
CA LEU A 55 -4.50 17.02 12.62
C LEU A 55 -3.07 16.66 13.01
N THR A 56 -2.38 17.52 13.77
CA THR A 56 -1.02 17.26 14.23
C THR A 56 -1.05 16.19 15.33
N GLN A 57 -0.15 15.22 15.23
CA GLN A 57 0.00 14.13 16.18
C GLN A 57 1.47 13.94 16.54
N GLN A 58 1.77 13.71 17.81
CA GLN A 58 3.15 13.55 18.31
C GLN A 58 3.63 12.10 18.22
N GLU A 59 2.74 11.15 18.50
CA GLU A 59 3.10 9.73 18.58
C GLU A 59 2.95 9.01 17.24
N PRO A 60 3.75 7.98 16.95
CA PRO A 60 3.50 7.07 15.84
C PRO A 60 2.14 6.38 15.97
N SER A 61 1.40 6.25 14.87
CA SER A 61 0.10 5.58 14.83
C SER A 61 -0.12 4.67 13.63
N ALA A 62 0.93 4.39 12.87
CA ALA A 62 0.86 3.37 11.84
C ALA A 62 0.64 2.01 12.50
N LEU A 63 -0.29 1.22 11.97
CA LEU A 63 -0.56 -0.14 12.43
C LEU A 63 0.14 -1.12 11.49
N ASN A 64 0.94 -2.02 12.04
CA ASN A 64 1.61 -3.07 11.27
C ASN A 64 0.66 -4.26 11.11
N ILE A 65 -0.15 -4.21 10.06
CA ILE A 65 -1.10 -5.28 9.71
C ILE A 65 -0.83 -5.68 8.28
N ASP A 66 -0.39 -6.90 8.09
CA ASP A 66 -0.23 -7.46 6.75
C ASP A 66 -1.61 -7.77 6.19
N LEU A 67 -1.82 -7.36 4.94
CA LEU A 67 -3.07 -7.48 4.21
C LEU A 67 -2.81 -8.31 2.96
N GLN A 68 -3.68 -9.28 2.69
CA GLN A 68 -3.60 -10.10 1.50
C GLN A 68 -4.98 -10.20 0.87
N VAL A 69 -5.03 -10.12 -0.45
CA VAL A 69 -6.23 -10.37 -1.24
C VAL A 69 -5.95 -11.49 -2.23
N THR A 70 -6.85 -12.45 -2.24
CA THR A 70 -6.84 -13.56 -3.17
C THR A 70 -8.07 -13.55 -4.06
N LEU A 71 -7.89 -14.04 -5.28
CA LEU A 71 -8.93 -14.20 -6.29
C LEU A 71 -8.96 -15.66 -6.75
N LYS A 72 -10.14 -16.26 -6.68
CA LYS A 72 -10.42 -17.59 -7.21
C LYS A 72 -11.40 -17.47 -8.39
N PRO A 73 -10.97 -17.80 -9.62
CA PRO A 73 -11.87 -17.83 -10.77
C PRO A 73 -12.97 -18.87 -10.62
N ALA A 74 -14.18 -18.58 -11.13
CA ALA A 74 -15.35 -19.45 -10.98
C ALA A 74 -15.13 -20.92 -11.41
N LYS A 75 -14.32 -21.13 -12.45
CA LYS A 75 -14.03 -22.45 -13.05
C LYS A 75 -12.71 -23.07 -12.57
N SER A 76 -11.97 -22.38 -11.70
CA SER A 76 -10.69 -22.85 -11.18
C SER A 76 -10.84 -23.38 -9.76
N SER A 77 -10.12 -24.45 -9.45
CA SER A 77 -9.94 -24.91 -8.07
C SER A 77 -8.88 -24.10 -7.31
N THR A 78 -8.02 -23.37 -8.05
CA THR A 78 -6.86 -22.67 -7.53
C THR A 78 -7.21 -21.24 -7.14
N GLU A 79 -6.64 -20.79 -6.02
CA GLU A 79 -6.75 -19.42 -5.52
C GLU A 79 -5.43 -18.69 -5.78
N HIS A 80 -5.51 -17.48 -6.30
CA HIS A 80 -4.34 -16.69 -6.68
C HIS A 80 -4.22 -15.47 -5.79
N THR A 81 -3.03 -15.21 -5.25
CA THR A 81 -2.78 -13.95 -4.53
C THR A 81 -2.59 -12.83 -5.53
N ILE A 82 -3.42 -11.80 -5.43
CA ILE A 82 -3.43 -10.66 -6.37
C ILE A 82 -2.94 -9.36 -5.73
N CYS A 83 -2.95 -9.29 -4.39
CA CYS A 83 -2.45 -8.13 -3.65
C CYS A 83 -1.83 -8.59 -2.32
N GLN A 84 -0.64 -8.10 -2.01
CA GLN A 84 -0.03 -8.17 -0.69
C GLN A 84 0.41 -6.77 -0.28
N SER A 85 -0.23 -6.22 0.74
CA SER A 85 0.00 -4.86 1.20
C SER A 85 0.04 -4.81 2.73
N ASN A 86 0.16 -3.62 3.29
CA ASN A 86 0.19 -3.45 4.73
C ASN A 86 -0.52 -2.15 5.13
N LEU A 87 -1.28 -2.19 6.23
CA LEU A 87 -2.02 -1.04 6.75
C LEU A 87 -1.10 0.14 7.11
N LYS A 88 0.20 -0.09 7.34
CA LYS A 88 1.20 0.96 7.61
C LYS A 88 1.39 1.94 6.45
N TYR A 89 0.95 1.60 5.24
CA TYR A 89 1.07 2.47 4.07
C TYR A 89 0.00 3.56 3.99
N ILE A 90 -1.01 3.56 4.87
CA ILE A 90 -1.99 4.66 4.90
C ILE A 90 -1.29 5.96 5.30
N TYR A 91 -1.57 7.03 4.54
CA TYR A 91 -0.99 8.35 4.81
C TYR A 91 -1.63 9.02 6.03
N TRP A 92 -2.95 8.94 6.14
CA TRP A 92 -3.71 9.47 7.28
C TRP A 92 -3.91 8.39 8.33
N SER A 93 -3.59 8.71 9.58
CA SER A 93 -3.84 7.78 10.69
C SER A 93 -5.33 7.64 10.96
N LEU A 94 -5.74 6.51 11.54
CA LEU A 94 -7.13 6.30 11.97
C LEU A 94 -7.60 7.40 12.93
N LYS A 95 -6.70 7.92 13.77
CA LYS A 95 -6.97 9.05 14.68
C LYS A 95 -7.26 10.32 13.90
N GLN A 96 -6.43 10.65 12.91
CA GLN A 96 -6.63 11.82 12.04
C GLN A 96 -7.92 11.72 11.24
N MET A 97 -8.26 10.55 10.71
CA MET A 97 -9.53 10.32 10.01
C MET A 97 -10.73 10.59 10.91
N LEU A 98 -10.70 10.10 12.15
CA LEU A 98 -11.76 10.31 13.14
C LEU A 98 -11.90 11.78 13.56
N VAL A 99 -10.77 12.43 13.85
CA VAL A 99 -10.71 13.84 14.22
C VAL A 99 -11.20 14.72 13.08
N HIS A 100 -10.80 14.43 11.84
CA HIS A 100 -11.29 15.14 10.67
C HIS A 100 -12.81 14.95 10.49
N HIS A 101 -13.31 13.72 10.60
CA HIS A 101 -14.73 13.40 10.45
C HIS A 101 -15.61 14.19 11.44
N SER A 102 -15.16 14.37 12.69
CA SER A 102 -15.90 15.07 13.74
C SER A 102 -15.64 16.58 13.82
N SER A 103 -14.69 17.11 13.03
CA SER A 103 -14.22 18.50 13.15
C SER A 103 -15.30 19.58 12.94
N THR A 104 -16.32 19.30 12.14
CA THR A 104 -17.44 20.21 11.86
C THR A 104 -18.64 20.02 12.78
N GLY A 105 -18.54 19.13 13.78
CA GLY A 105 -19.65 18.76 14.65
C GLY A 105 -20.46 17.54 14.18
N CYS A 106 -19.95 16.76 13.22
CA CYS A 106 -20.56 15.48 12.85
C CYS A 106 -20.58 14.52 14.06
N ASN A 107 -21.74 13.94 14.34
CA ASN A 107 -21.97 13.09 15.50
C ASN A 107 -21.66 11.62 15.19
N LEU A 108 -20.53 11.13 15.69
CA LEU A 108 -20.18 9.71 15.66
C LEU A 108 -20.95 8.94 16.74
N ARG A 109 -21.37 7.72 16.43
CA ARG A 109 -22.13 6.83 17.31
C ARG A 109 -21.42 5.48 17.46
N PRO A 110 -21.63 4.78 18.59
CA PRO A 110 -21.18 3.41 18.72
C PRO A 110 -21.73 2.53 17.59
N GLY A 111 -20.84 1.78 16.94
CA GLY A 111 -21.19 0.93 15.80
C GLY A 111 -21.00 1.58 14.43
N ASP A 112 -20.63 2.86 14.36
CA ASP A 112 -20.27 3.49 13.08
C ASP A 112 -19.01 2.83 12.47
N LEU A 113 -19.01 2.63 11.16
CA LEU A 113 -17.89 2.06 10.40
C LEU A 113 -17.22 3.14 9.55
N ILE A 114 -15.91 3.31 9.72
CA ILE A 114 -15.10 4.27 8.97
C ILE A 114 -14.11 3.49 8.09
N GLY A 115 -14.27 3.62 6.77
CA GLY A 115 -13.35 3.01 5.81
C GLY A 115 -12.06 3.82 5.68
N THR A 116 -10.93 3.13 5.63
CA THR A 116 -9.59 3.73 5.38
C THR A 116 -9.43 4.29 3.97
N GLY A 117 -10.29 3.85 3.05
CA GLY A 117 -10.03 3.92 1.61
C GLY A 117 -9.19 2.73 1.14
N THR A 118 -8.94 2.66 -0.16
CA THR A 118 -8.10 1.64 -0.78
C THR A 118 -6.68 1.75 -0.27
N ILE A 119 -6.11 0.64 0.19
CA ILE A 119 -4.75 0.58 0.74
C ILE A 119 -3.82 0.05 -0.35
N SER A 120 -2.99 0.93 -0.90
CA SER A 120 -1.99 0.59 -1.91
C SER A 120 -0.61 0.89 -1.37
N GLY A 121 0.28 -0.11 -1.44
CA GLY A 121 1.67 0.06 -1.09
C GLY A 121 2.51 0.62 -2.24
N PRO A 122 3.84 0.69 -2.06
CA PRO A 122 4.75 1.29 -3.05
C PRO A 122 5.03 0.38 -4.25
N THR A 123 4.73 -0.91 -4.18
CA THR A 123 5.04 -1.89 -5.23
C THR A 123 3.79 -2.29 -6.02
N PRO A 124 3.90 -2.69 -7.31
CA PRO A 124 2.73 -3.02 -8.13
C PRO A 124 1.86 -4.19 -7.60
N ASP A 125 2.48 -5.16 -6.92
CA ASP A 125 1.84 -6.29 -6.25
C ASP A 125 1.17 -5.92 -4.92
N SER A 126 1.36 -4.68 -4.45
CA SER A 126 0.73 -4.13 -3.24
C SER A 126 -0.40 -3.14 -3.53
N CYS A 127 -0.82 -3.01 -4.79
CA CYS A 127 -1.95 -2.18 -5.20
C CYS A 127 -3.28 -2.78 -4.71
N GLY A 128 -4.11 -1.97 -4.03
CA GLY A 128 -5.31 -2.43 -3.33
C GLY A 128 -6.57 -2.59 -4.18
N SER A 129 -6.50 -2.36 -5.49
CA SER A 129 -7.63 -2.56 -6.40
C SER A 129 -7.19 -3.14 -7.74
N LEU A 130 -8.10 -3.90 -8.36
CA LEU A 130 -7.88 -4.37 -9.73
C LEU A 130 -7.60 -3.19 -10.65
N LEU A 131 -8.35 -2.08 -10.54
CA LEU A 131 -8.17 -0.88 -11.37
C LEU A 131 -6.71 -0.40 -11.42
N GLU A 132 -6.02 -0.44 -10.29
CA GLU A 132 -4.61 -0.09 -10.15
C GLU A 132 -3.72 -1.19 -10.73
N ILE A 133 -3.92 -2.45 -10.32
CA ILE A 133 -3.14 -3.62 -10.77
C ILE A 133 -3.13 -3.73 -12.30
N ILE A 134 -4.32 -3.62 -12.93
CA ILE A 134 -4.46 -3.80 -14.38
C ILE A 134 -4.24 -2.52 -15.20
N TRP A 135 -3.87 -1.42 -14.53
CA TRP A 135 -3.67 -0.11 -15.12
C TRP A 135 -4.84 0.30 -16.04
N ARG A 136 -6.05 0.38 -15.48
CA ARG A 136 -7.30 0.69 -16.22
C ARG A 136 -7.60 -0.29 -17.36
N GLY A 137 -7.15 -1.53 -17.24
CA GLY A 137 -7.43 -2.62 -18.17
C GLY A 137 -6.46 -2.73 -19.34
N THR A 138 -5.40 -1.91 -19.34
CA THR A 138 -4.34 -1.95 -20.36
C THR A 138 -3.33 -3.06 -20.10
N LYS A 139 -3.20 -3.52 -18.86
CA LYS A 139 -2.32 -4.63 -18.46
C LYS A 139 -3.16 -5.74 -17.81
N PRO A 140 -3.59 -6.76 -18.55
CA PRO A 140 -4.35 -7.87 -17.96
C PRO A 140 -3.55 -8.56 -16.84
N LEU A 141 -4.22 -8.91 -15.75
CA LEU A 141 -3.65 -9.72 -14.67
C LEU A 141 -3.61 -11.18 -15.14
N GLN A 142 -2.42 -11.77 -15.17
CA GLN A 142 -2.26 -13.20 -15.43
C GLN A 142 -2.45 -13.99 -14.13
N LEU A 143 -3.32 -15.00 -14.14
CA LEU A 143 -3.57 -15.88 -12.99
C LEU A 143 -2.94 -17.26 -13.19
N ASP A 144 -3.19 -17.86 -14.35
CA ASP A 144 -2.67 -19.15 -14.82
C ASP A 144 -2.22 -19.01 -16.27
N GLU A 145 -1.53 -19.99 -16.87
CA GLU A 145 -1.08 -19.95 -18.28
C GLU A 145 -2.18 -19.52 -19.27
N ASN A 146 -3.42 -19.97 -19.05
CA ASN A 146 -4.56 -19.70 -19.94
C ASN A 146 -5.65 -18.79 -19.33
N THR A 147 -5.44 -18.27 -18.12
CA THR A 147 -6.45 -17.48 -17.40
C THR A 147 -5.92 -16.08 -17.14
N THR A 148 -6.60 -15.09 -17.69
CA THR A 148 -6.35 -13.67 -17.40
C THR A 148 -7.59 -13.00 -16.85
N ARG A 149 -7.39 -11.88 -16.15
CA ARG A 149 -8.45 -11.01 -15.68
C ARG A 149 -8.15 -9.56 -16.03
N LYS A 150 -9.21 -8.83 -16.37
CA LYS A 150 -9.19 -7.37 -16.31
C LYS A 150 -9.91 -6.95 -15.04
N PHE A 151 -11.23 -7.09 -15.03
CA PHE A 151 -12.06 -6.91 -13.84
C PHE A 151 -12.60 -8.26 -13.36
N LEU A 152 -13.34 -8.23 -12.26
CA LEU A 152 -14.04 -9.41 -11.76
C LEU A 152 -15.06 -9.90 -12.80
N GLU A 153 -15.11 -11.21 -12.97
CA GLU A 153 -16.14 -11.89 -13.76
C GLU A 153 -17.15 -12.57 -12.83
N ASP A 154 -18.33 -12.87 -13.35
CA ASP A 154 -19.38 -13.53 -12.58
C ASP A 154 -18.90 -14.88 -12.03
N GLY A 155 -19.08 -15.08 -10.73
CA GLY A 155 -18.66 -16.29 -10.01
C GLY A 155 -17.21 -16.27 -9.51
N ASP A 156 -16.42 -15.23 -9.82
CA ASP A 156 -15.13 -15.04 -9.17
C ASP A 156 -15.33 -14.79 -7.66
N THR A 157 -14.48 -15.40 -6.83
CA THR A 157 -14.51 -15.22 -5.38
C THR A 157 -13.30 -14.41 -4.94
N ILE A 158 -13.54 -13.33 -4.20
CA ILE A 158 -12.50 -12.54 -3.54
C ILE A 158 -12.48 -12.88 -2.05
N LYS A 159 -11.28 -13.12 -1.52
CA LYS A 159 -11.05 -13.30 -0.10
C LYS A 159 -9.99 -12.30 0.35
N MET A 160 -10.27 -11.63 1.46
CA MET A 160 -9.37 -10.68 2.11
C MET A 160 -8.96 -11.27 3.45
N THR A 161 -7.67 -11.32 3.71
CA THR A 161 -7.10 -11.80 4.97
C THR A 161 -6.14 -10.75 5.53
N SER A 162 -6.08 -10.68 6.86
CA SER A 162 -5.20 -9.77 7.56
C SER A 162 -4.54 -10.46 8.75
N VAL A 163 -3.27 -10.18 8.97
CA VAL A 163 -2.52 -10.68 10.13
C VAL A 163 -1.89 -9.51 10.85
N PHE A 164 -2.14 -9.41 12.16
CA PHE A 164 -1.47 -8.44 13.02
C PHE A 164 -0.10 -8.98 13.39
N ILE A 165 0.94 -8.19 13.15
CA ILE A 165 2.32 -8.57 13.47
C ILE A 165 2.79 -7.72 14.65
N ASP A 166 2.83 -8.33 15.83
CA ASP A 166 3.40 -7.71 17.02
C ASP A 166 4.88 -8.08 17.17
N CYS A 167 5.77 -7.12 16.95
CA CYS A 167 7.21 -7.29 17.24
C CYS A 167 7.57 -6.93 18.70
N ARG A 168 6.63 -6.53 19.57
CA ARG A 168 6.94 -6.09 20.96
C ARG A 168 7.05 -7.21 21.99
N VAL A 169 7.01 -8.48 21.60
CA VAL A 169 7.13 -9.57 22.57
C VAL A 169 8.59 -9.87 22.97
N GLU A 170 9.60 -9.51 22.17
CA GLU A 170 10.98 -9.95 22.44
C GLU A 170 11.77 -9.11 23.47
N GLU A 171 11.46 -7.83 23.70
CA GLU A 171 12.32 -6.99 24.57
C GLU A 171 11.98 -7.00 26.08
N LYS A 172 10.91 -7.67 26.50
CA LYS A 172 10.51 -7.67 27.94
C LYS A 172 10.32 -9.03 28.60
N LEU A 173 10.50 -10.14 27.89
CA LEU A 173 10.39 -11.47 28.47
C LEU A 173 11.67 -12.27 28.25
N ASN A 174 12.73 -11.87 28.96
CA ASN A 174 13.84 -12.75 29.30
C ASN A 174 13.42 -13.78 30.37
N LYS A 175 12.24 -14.40 30.19
CA LYS A 175 11.68 -15.50 30.98
C LYS A 175 10.70 -16.28 30.10
N ASP A 176 11.15 -17.43 29.64
CA ASP A 176 10.38 -18.63 29.32
C ASP A 176 8.92 -18.40 28.90
N CYS A 177 8.71 -18.14 27.61
CA CYS A 177 7.40 -18.39 26.99
C CYS A 177 7.62 -18.98 25.60
N SER A 178 7.65 -20.31 25.55
CA SER A 178 7.42 -21.09 24.34
C SER A 178 6.02 -20.76 23.82
N CYS A 179 5.92 -19.95 22.78
CA CYS A 179 4.68 -19.72 22.07
C CYS A 179 4.81 -20.37 20.71
N ASP A 180 4.26 -21.58 20.59
CA ASP A 180 4.02 -22.23 19.31
C ASP A 180 3.01 -21.39 18.52
N CYS A 181 3.47 -20.81 17.41
CA CYS A 181 2.61 -20.20 16.42
C CYS A 181 1.89 -21.31 15.65
N PHE A 182 0.57 -21.41 15.82
CA PHE A 182 -0.33 -22.16 14.93
C PHE A 182 -0.76 -21.31 13.74
#